data_AF-A0A3C0EHQ6-F1
#
_entry.id   AF-A0A3C0EHQ6-F1
#
_cell.length_a   1.000
_cell.length_b   1.000
_cell.length_c   1.000
_cell.angle_alpha   90.00
_cell.angle_beta   90.00
_cell.angle_gamma   90.00
#
_symmetry.space_group_name_H-M   'P 1'
#
loop_
_entity.id
_entity.type
_entity.pdbx_description
1 polymer ?
#
loop_
_entity_poly.entity_id
_entity_poly.type
_entity_poly.pdbx_seq_one_letter_code
_entity_poly.pdbx_strand_id
1 'polypeptide(L)' 'MLLTIGIMSNPKSLTQLLQESLADAESLRAVARETGLDVAQLSRFKSGQRTLRLDIAERLAEYFGIESRRIKRRQKG' A
#
# COMPACT_ATOMS: atom_id res chain seq x y z
N MET A 1 10.97 -24.58 -11.48
CA MET A 1 10.01 -23.92 -12.38
C MET A 1 10.01 -22.44 -12.03
N LEU A 2 10.80 -21.64 -12.73
CA LEU A 2 10.93 -20.19 -12.52
C LEU A 2 10.04 -19.49 -13.55
N LEU A 3 9.08 -18.69 -13.09
CA LEU A 3 8.24 -17.87 -13.96
C LEU A 3 8.53 -16.38 -13.70
N THR A 4 9.33 -15.83 -14.61
CA THR A 4 9.39 -14.44 -15.09
C THR A 4 8.65 -13.37 -14.27
N ILE A 5 9.42 -12.68 -13.42
CA ILE A 5 9.09 -11.34 -12.95
C ILE A 5 9.29 -10.40 -14.14
N GLY A 6 8.21 -9.96 -14.77
CA GLY A 6 8.22 -8.86 -15.71
C GLY A 6 8.60 -7.57 -14.99
N ILE A 7 9.88 -7.21 -15.04
CA ILE A 7 10.39 -5.95 -14.51
C ILE A 7 10.02 -4.84 -15.50
N MET A 8 8.77 -4.37 -15.45
CA MET A 8 8.46 -3.00 -15.88
C MET A 8 8.86 -2.09 -14.72
N SER A 9 10.08 -1.53 -14.80
CA SER A 9 10.69 -0.62 -13.83
C SER A 9 9.98 0.75 -13.77
N ASN A 10 8.70 0.78 -13.42
CA ASN A 10 8.10 1.97 -12.84
C ASN A 10 8.13 1.79 -11.31
N PRO A 11 8.81 2.64 -10.53
CA PRO A 11 8.76 2.53 -9.08
C PRO A 11 7.29 2.59 -8.63
N LYS A 12 6.78 1.48 -8.07
CA LYS A 12 5.42 1.43 -7.54
C LYS A 12 5.29 2.52 -6.47
N SER A 13 4.22 3.29 -6.55
CA SER A 13 3.90 4.24 -5.49
C SER A 13 3.55 3.49 -4.21
N LEU A 14 3.79 4.10 -3.04
CA LEU A 14 3.38 3.54 -1.75
C LEU A 14 1.89 3.16 -1.76
N THR A 15 1.05 3.97 -2.39
CA THR A 15 -0.38 3.69 -2.57
C THR A 15 -0.63 2.36 -3.26
N GLN A 16 0.03 2.11 -4.39
CA GLN A 16 -0.14 0.87 -5.15
C GLN A 16 0.32 -0.35 -4.34
N LEU A 17 1.48 -0.23 -3.67
CA LEU A 17 1.98 -1.30 -2.81
C LEU A 17 0.99 -1.64 -1.69
N LEU A 18 0.46 -0.62 -1.00
CA LEU A 18 -0.53 -0.84 0.05
C LEU A 18 -1.84 -1.43 -0.47
N GLN A 19 -2.29 -1.03 -1.66
CA GLN A 19 -3.50 -1.59 -2.29
C GLN A 19 -3.32 -3.06 -2.67
N GLU A 20 -2.16 -3.42 -3.22
CA GLU A 20 -1.79 -4.81 -3.52
C GLU A 20 -1.68 -5.65 -2.25
N SER A 21 -0.98 -5.17 -1.22
CA SER A 21 -0.89 -5.87 0.07
C SER A 21 -2.26 -6.09 0.73
N LEU A 22 -3.19 -5.15 0.59
CA LEU A 22 -4.57 -5.33 1.05
C LEU A 22 -5.40 -6.27 0.17
N ALA A 23 -5.01 -6.48 -1.09
CA ALA A 23 -5.62 -7.46 -1.97
C ALA A 23 -5.12 -8.88 -1.67
N ASP A 24 -3.85 -9.01 -1.29
CA ASP A 24 -3.22 -10.28 -0.93
C ASP A 24 -3.48 -10.68 0.54
N ALA A 25 -3.94 -9.73 1.36
CA ALA A 25 -4.28 -10.00 2.76
C ALA A 25 -5.45 -11.00 2.87
N GLU A 26 -5.28 -12.00 3.73
CA GLU A 26 -6.28 -13.04 3.98
C GLU A 26 -7.63 -12.46 4.46
N SER A 27 -7.60 -11.39 5.27
CA SER A 27 -8.80 -10.77 5.81
C SER A 27 -8.61 -9.29 6.15
N LEU A 28 -9.44 -8.43 5.54
CA LEU A 28 -9.50 -7.01 5.88
C LEU A 28 -9.94 -6.76 7.32
N ARG A 29 -10.69 -7.69 7.93
CA ARG A 29 -11.09 -7.59 9.35
C ARG A 29 -9.90 -7.81 10.28
N ALA A 30 -9.00 -8.74 9.93
CA ALA A 30 -7.78 -8.96 10.69
C ALA A 30 -6.87 -7.73 10.62
N VAL A 31 -6.65 -7.20 9.40
CA VAL A 31 -5.86 -5.97 9.21
C VAL A 31 -6.45 -4.80 10.00
N ALA A 32 -7.78 -4.61 9.94
CA ALA A 32 -8.48 -3.57 10.71
C ALA A 32 -8.23 -3.68 12.21
N ARG A 33 -8.31 -4.89 12.76
CA ARG A 33 -8.08 -5.16 14.19
C ARG A 33 -6.64 -4.83 14.61
N GLU A 34 -5.65 -5.27 13.85
CA GLU A 34 -4.23 -5.06 14.18
C GLU A 34 -3.79 -3.61 13.99
N THR A 35 -4.32 -2.93 12.96
CA THR A 35 -3.95 -1.53 12.66
C THR A 35 -4.81 -0.49 13.37
N GLY A 36 -5.91 -0.91 14.00
CA GLY A 36 -6.90 -0.02 14.60
C GLY A 36 -7.68 0.82 13.58
N LEU A 37 -7.73 0.39 12.32
CA LEU A 37 -8.45 1.07 11.24
C LEU A 37 -9.82 0.44 11.01
N ASP A 38 -10.77 1.22 10.48
CA ASP A 38 -12.08 0.66 10.12
C ASP A 38 -12.03 -0.12 8.79
N VAL A 39 -12.72 -1.26 8.76
CA VAL A 39 -12.83 -2.16 7.61
C VAL A 39 -13.40 -1.44 6.40
N ALA A 40 -14.38 -0.54 6.58
CA ALA A 40 -14.94 0.21 5.46
C ALA A 40 -13.93 1.21 4.88
N GLN A 41 -13.05 1.78 5.71
CA GLN A 41 -11.95 2.61 5.24
C GLN A 41 -10.95 1.80 4.41
N LEU A 42 -10.55 0.63 4.89
CA LEU A 42 -9.64 -0.27 4.17
C LEU A 42 -10.23 -0.73 2.84
N SER A 43 -11.51 -1.11 2.83
CA SER A 43 -12.22 -1.55 1.62
C SER A 43 -12.26 -0.45 0.55
N ARG A 44 -12.64 0.79 0.92
CA ARG A 44 -12.69 1.93 -0.02
C ARG A 44 -11.31 2.34 -0.52
N PHE A 45 -10.28 2.23 0.32
CA PHE A 45 -8.91 2.49 -0.10
C PHE A 45 -8.40 1.42 -1.07
N LYS A 46 -8.63 0.14 -0.76
CA LYS A 46 -8.30 -1.01 -1.61
C LYS A 46 -8.93 -0.89 -3.00
N SER A 47 -10.17 -0.40 -3.11
CA SER A 47 -10.85 -0.20 -4.38
C SER A 47 -10.50 1.12 -5.09
N GLY A 48 -9.63 1.95 -4.51
CA GLY A 48 -9.24 3.25 -5.07
C GLY A 48 -10.31 4.35 -4.94
N GLN A 49 -11.41 4.10 -4.24
CA GLN A 49 -12.48 5.09 -4.01
C GLN A 49 -12.08 6.16 -2.99
N ARG A 50 -11.04 5.90 -2.20
CA ARG A 50 -10.57 6.82 -1.16
C ARG A 50 -9.05 6.86 -1.12
N THR A 51 -8.49 8.04 -0.86
CA THR A 51 -7.08 8.24 -0.51
C THR A 51 -6.88 8.15 1.01
N LEU A 52 -5.73 7.64 1.44
CA LEU A 52 -5.35 7.63 2.85
C LEU A 52 -4.60 8.89 3.22
N ARG A 53 -4.78 9.30 4.48
CA ARG A 53 -3.88 10.27 5.12
C ARG A 53 -2.53 9.60 5.38
N LEU A 54 -1.49 10.41 5.47
CA LEU A 54 -0.11 9.93 5.62
C LEU A 54 0.08 9.07 6.88
N ASP A 55 -0.49 9.49 8.01
CA ASP A 55 -0.44 8.76 9.28
C ASP A 55 -1.08 7.37 9.19
N ILE A 56 -2.15 7.23 8.39
CA ILE A 56 -2.81 5.94 8.18
C ILE A 56 -1.98 5.06 7.22
N ALA A 57 -1.41 5.67 6.18
CA ALA A 57 -0.55 4.96 5.24
C ALA A 57 0.71 4.43 5.95
N GLU A 58 1.29 5.19 6.89
CA GLU A 58 2.42 4.77 7.71
C GLU A 58 2.07 3.56 8.58
N ARG A 59 0.91 3.55 9.26
CA ARG A 59 0.48 2.39 10.06
C ARG A 59 0.30 1.13 9.23
N LEU A 60 -0.30 1.24 8.04
CA LEU A 60 -0.44 0.10 7.14
C LEU A 60 0.93 -0.35 6.60
N ALA A 61 1.82 0.59 6.30
CA ALA A 61 3.16 0.27 5.85
C ALA A 61 3.94 -0.48 6.93
N GLU A 62 3.85 -0.05 8.19
CA GLU A 62 4.44 -0.76 9.34
C GLU A 62 3.86 -2.18 9.48
N TYR A 63 2.54 -2.32 9.44
CA TYR A 63 1.87 -3.63 9.51
C TYR A 63 2.32 -4.59 8.40
N PHE A 64 2.50 -4.09 7.18
CA PHE A 64 2.92 -4.89 6.02
C PHE A 64 4.45 -4.97 5.86
N GLY A 65 5.25 -4.34 6.73
CA GLY A 65 6.71 -4.30 6.62
C GLY A 65 7.22 -3.54 5.39
N ILE A 66 6.49 -2.53 4.92
CA ILE A 66 6.83 -1.71 3.76
C ILE A 66 7.58 -0.46 4.21
N GLU A 67 8.78 -0.27 3.68
CA GLU A 67 9.54 0.97 3.87
C GLU A 67 9.35 1.92 2.69
N SER A 68 9.06 3.19 2.96
CA SER A 68 8.98 4.25 1.96
C SER A 68 10.13 5.24 2.13
N ARG A 69 10.79 5.59 1.02
CA ARG A 69 11.82 6.63 1.00
C ARG A 69 11.40 7.80 0.12
N ARG A 70 11.69 9.02 0.57
CA ARG A 70 11.47 10.22 -0.24
C ARG A 70 12.42 10.24 -1.44
N ILE A 71 11.87 10.08 -2.64
CA ILE A 71 12.63 10.26 -3.87
C ILE A 71 12.66 11.75 -4.19
N LYS A 72 13.84 12.37 -4.25
CA LYS A 72 13.99 13.74 -4.78
C LYS A 72 13.57 13.71 -6.26
N ARG A 73 12.43 14.29 -6.61
CA ARG A 73 12.09 14.49 -8.02
C ARG A 73 13.12 15.45 -8.62
N ARG A 74 13.86 15.00 -9.63
CA ARG A 74 14.74 15.85 -10.43
C ARG A 74 13.82 16.82 -11.16
N GLN A 75 13.81 18.10 -10.76
CA GLN A 75 13.11 19.13 -11.52
C GLN A 75 13.74 19.16 -12.90
N LYS A 76 12.94 18.80 -13.92
CA LYS A 76 13.31 19.01 -15.31
C LYS A 76 13.10 20.50 -15.56
N GLY A 77 14.18 21.26 -15.48
CA GLY A 77 14.23 22.64 -15.96
C GLY A 77 14.16 22.68 -17.49
#